data_AF-A0A7W5LYP7-F1
#
_entry.id   AF-A0A7W5LYP7-F1
#
_cell.length_a   1.000
_cell.length_b   1.000
_cell.length_c   1.000
_cell.angle_alpha   90.00
_cell.angle_beta   90.00
_cell.angle_gamma   90.00
#
_symmetry.space_group_name_H-M   'P 1'
#
loop_
_entity.id
_entity.type
_entity.pdbx_description
1 polymer ?
#
loop_
_entity_poly.entity_id
_entity_poly.type
_entity_poly.pdbx_seq_one_letter_code
_entity_poly.pdbx_strand_id
1 'polypeptide(L)' 'MAKAKTPWQKVAAKFALTPSRLAAELQRHRSKICRALRDEHGLINGRDQLLLLQAAKRCGVTLAPSDMTPEEEDA' A
#
# COMPACT_ATOMS: atom_id res chain seq x y z
N MET A 1 -1.36 21.73 -5.62
CA MET A 1 -1.30 20.46 -6.37
C MET A 1 -1.40 19.34 -5.34
N ALA A 2 -2.47 18.55 -5.33
CA ALA A 2 -2.54 17.38 -4.47
C ALA A 2 -1.49 16.37 -4.98
N LYS A 3 -0.46 16.06 -4.19
CA LYS A 3 0.58 15.09 -4.58
C LYS A 3 -0.14 13.78 -4.94
N ALA A 4 0.08 13.29 -6.16
CA ALA A 4 -0.50 12.03 -6.61
C ALA A 4 -0.19 10.93 -5.58
N LYS A 5 -1.20 10.17 -5.16
CA LYS A 5 -1.02 9.14 -4.14
C LYS A 5 -0.22 7.99 -4.76
N THR A 6 0.89 7.64 -4.14
CA THR A 6 1.66 6.45 -4.55
C THR A 6 0.84 5.17 -4.33
N PRO A 7 1.15 4.05 -5.01
CA PRO A 7 0.46 2.78 -4.78
C PRO A 7 0.38 2.39 -3.30
N TRP A 8 1.48 2.50 -2.56
CA TRP A 8 1.47 2.26 -1.12
C TRP A 8 0.53 3.18 -0.33
N GLN A 9 0.43 4.45 -0.70
CA GLN A 9 -0.48 5.40 -0.05
C GLN A 9 -1.95 5.12 -0.39
N LYS A 10 -2.25 4.75 -1.65
CA LYS A 10 -3.61 4.35 -2.06
C LYS A 10 -4.07 3.13 -1.27
N VAL A 11 -3.25 2.09 -1.23
CA VAL A 11 -3.54 0.85 -0.51
C VAL A 11 -3.71 1.11 0.98
N ALA A 12 -2.79 1.83 1.62
CA ALA A 12 -2.90 2.12 3.05
C ALA A 12 -4.16 2.93 3.40
N ALA A 13 -4.60 3.83 2.53
CA ALA A 13 -5.86 4.55 2.69
C ALA A 13 -7.07 3.61 2.64
N LYS A 14 -7.06 2.57 1.77
CA LYS A 14 -8.12 1.56 1.69
C LYS A 14 -8.24 0.70 2.94
N PHE A 15 -7.11 0.35 3.55
CA PHE A 15 -7.11 -0.39 4.81
C PHE A 15 -7.68 0.43 5.98
N ALA A 16 -7.62 1.76 5.91
CA ALA A 16 -8.03 2.65 7.01
C ALA A 16 -7.39 2.30 8.37
N LEU A 17 -6.17 1.73 8.33
CA LEU A 17 -5.39 1.33 9.50
C LEU A 17 -4.25 2.30 9.75
N THR A 18 -3.81 2.38 11.01
CA THR A 18 -2.55 3.04 11.32
C THR A 18 -1.37 2.25 10.74
N PRO A 19 -0.22 2.90 10.43
CA PRO A 19 0.96 2.20 9.89
C PRO A 19 1.42 1.03 10.77
N SER A 20 1.24 1.12 12.10
CA SER A 20 1.57 0.04 13.04
C SER A 20 0.65 -1.16 12.89
N ARG A 21 -0.67 -0.94 12.73
CA ARG A 21 -1.62 -2.04 12.51
C ARG A 21 -1.45 -2.67 11.13
N LEU A 22 -1.23 -1.86 10.10
CA LEU A 22 -0.93 -2.37 8.76
C LEU A 22 0.36 -3.22 8.76
N ALA A 23 1.38 -2.79 9.48
CA ALA A 23 2.61 -3.57 9.65
C ALA A 23 2.37 -4.91 10.35
N ALA A 24 1.54 -4.94 11.40
CA ALA A 24 1.15 -6.17 12.09
C ALA A 24 0.39 -7.12 11.15
N GLU A 25 -0.59 -6.61 10.40
CA GLU A 25 -1.36 -7.40 9.43
C GLU A 25 -0.50 -7.99 8.32
N LEU A 26 0.49 -7.24 7.84
CA LEU A 26 1.42 -7.70 6.82
C LEU A 26 2.56 -8.55 7.38
N GLN A 27 2.62 -8.73 8.71
CA GLN A 27 3.74 -9.37 9.42
C GLN A 27 5.09 -8.77 9.02
N ARG A 28 5.14 -7.44 9.00
CA ARG A 28 6.32 -6.65 8.62
C ARG A 28 6.72 -5.69 9.73
N HIS A 29 8.00 -5.32 9.72
CA HIS A 29 8.46 -4.24 10.57
C HIS A 29 7.78 -2.92 10.19
N ARG A 30 7.28 -2.21 11.20
CA ARG A 30 6.68 -0.87 11.06
C ARG A 30 7.57 0.10 10.29
N SER A 31 8.89 0.05 10.47
CA SER A 31 9.83 0.92 9.76
C SER A 31 9.78 0.74 8.24
N LYS A 32 9.55 -0.48 7.74
CA LYS A 32 9.41 -0.74 6.30
C LYS A 32 8.13 -0.11 5.74
N ILE A 33 7.01 -0.27 6.44
CA ILE A 33 5.74 0.35 6.04
C ILE A 33 5.84 1.87 6.06
N CYS A 34 6.40 2.46 7.12
CA CYS A 34 6.61 3.91 7.20
C CYS A 34 7.53 4.43 6.09
N ARG A 35 8.58 3.68 5.73
CA ARG A 35 9.45 4.05 4.60
C ARG A 35 8.68 4.00 3.28
N ALA A 36 7.92 2.94 3.04
CA ALA A 36 7.12 2.80 1.82
C ALA A 36 6.04 3.89 1.67
N LEU A 37 5.42 4.34 2.76
CA LEU A 37 4.42 5.41 2.75
C LEU A 37 5.01 6.81 2.51
N ARG A 38 6.29 7.00 2.84
CA ARG A 38 7.03 8.27 2.67
C ARG A 38 7.84 8.30 1.37
N ASP A 39 8.06 7.14 0.77
CA ASP A 39 8.75 7.01 -0.50
C ASP A 39 7.99 7.79 -1.59
N GLU A 40 8.73 8.50 -2.42
CA GLU A 40 8.17 9.38 -3.44
C GLU A 40 7.50 8.59 -4.55
N HIS A 41 8.03 7.41 -4.87
CA HIS A 41 7.45 6.51 -5.85
C HIS A 41 6.49 5.51 -5.19
N GLY A 42 6.82 5.04 -3.98
CA GLY A 42 5.95 4.16 -3.18
C GLY A 42 5.47 2.94 -3.96
N LEU A 43 6.38 2.32 -4.72
CA LEU A 43 6.09 1.17 -5.57
C LEU A 43 5.90 -0.11 -4.73
N ILE A 44 5.01 -0.97 -5.21
CA ILE A 44 4.72 -2.27 -4.60
C ILE A 44 5.44 -3.35 -5.43
N ASN A 45 6.32 -4.12 -4.78
CA ASN A 45 6.92 -5.29 -5.40
C ASN A 45 5.98 -6.50 -5.32
N GLY A 46 6.26 -7.55 -6.09
CA GLY A 46 5.39 -8.74 -6.14
C GLY A 46 5.21 -9.44 -4.78
N ARG A 47 6.21 -9.43 -3.91
CA ARG A 47 6.08 -10.04 -2.57
C ARG A 47 5.13 -9.23 -1.68
N ASP A 48 5.25 -7.91 -1.70
CA ASP A 48 4.37 -7.04 -0.94
C ASP A 48 2.95 -7.04 -1.52
N GLN A 49 2.80 -7.15 -2.85
CA GLN A 49 1.50 -7.33 -3.50
C GLN A 49 0.76 -8.57 -2.98
N LEU A 50 1.43 -9.72 -2.92
CA LEU A 50 0.84 -10.96 -2.39
C LEU A 50 0.41 -10.81 -0.93
N LEU A 51 1.24 -10.16 -0.10
CA LEU A 51 0.90 -9.90 1.30
C LEU A 51 -0.29 -8.97 1.44
N LEU A 52 -0.35 -7.92 0.64
CA LEU A 52 -1.45 -6.96 0.63
C LEU A 52 -2.76 -7.64 0.22
N LEU A 53 -2.76 -8.49 -0.81
CA LEU A 53 -3.94 -9.25 -1.22
C LEU A 53 -4.42 -10.22 -0.13
N GLN A 54 -3.50 -10.90 0.55
CA GLN A 54 -3.85 -11.78 1.67
C GLN A 54 -4.40 -11.00 2.87
N ALA A 55 -3.78 -9.88 3.23
CA ALA A 55 -4.25 -9.00 4.30
C ALA A 55 -5.62 -8.39 3.96
N ALA A 56 -5.82 -7.99 2.70
CA ALA A 56 -7.09 -7.44 2.23
C ALA A 56 -8.23 -8.45 2.41
N LYS A 57 -7.99 -9.71 2.04
CA LYS A 57 -8.94 -10.81 2.27
C LYS A 57 -9.26 -11.01 3.76
N ARG A 58 -8.26 -10.93 4.65
CA ARG A 58 -8.47 -11.08 6.10
C ARG A 58 -9.25 -9.90 6.71
N CYS A 59 -8.93 -8.68 6.27
CA CYS A 59 -9.53 -7.45 6.80
C CYS A 59 -10.86 -7.08 6.12
N GLY A 60 -11.31 -7.85 5.12
CA GLY A 60 -12.51 -7.52 4.33
C GLY A 60 -12.35 -6.27 3.46
N VAL A 61 -11.11 -5.94 3.06
CA VAL A 61 -10.79 -4.78 2.22
C VAL A 61 -10.77 -5.22 0.76
N THR A 62 -11.38 -4.43 -0.12
CA THR A 62 -11.31 -4.63 -1.57
C THR A 62 -10.18 -3.79 -2.16
N LEU A 63 -9.19 -4.45 -2.77
CA LEU A 63 -8.11 -3.80 -3.52
C LEU A 63 -8.28 -4.08 -5.02
N ALA A 64 -8.31 -3.03 -5.82
CA ALA A 64 -8.26 -3.12 -7.27
C ALA A 64 -6.80 -3.14 -7.76
N PRO A 65 -6.50 -3.69 -8.95
CA PRO A 65 -5.16 -3.60 -9.54
C PRO A 65 -4.64 -2.16 -9.65
N SER A 66 -5.52 -1.21 -9.99
CA SER A 66 -5.20 0.22 -10.09
C SER A 66 -4.83 0.89 -8.76
N ASP A 67 -5.19 0.28 -7.63
CA ASP A 67 -4.72 0.75 -6.31
C ASP A 67 -3.24 0.39 -6.08
N MET A 68 -2.75 -0.67 -6.73
CA MET A 68 -1.41 -1.23 -6.52
C MET A 68 -0.42 -0.89 -7.64
N THR A 69 -0.90 -0.32 -8.74
CA THR A 69 -0.06 0.17 -9.84
C THR A 69 0.06 1.69 -9.79
N PRO A 70 1.21 2.26 -10.23
CA PRO A 70 1.27 3.70 -10.45
C PRO A 70 0.20 4.08 -11.48
N GLU A 71 -0.40 5.26 -11.30
CA GLU A 71 -1.10 5.90 -12.40
C GLU A 71 0.00 6.38 -13.34
N GLU A 72 0.08 5.81 -14.54
CA GLU A 72 0.96 6.33 -15.59
C GLU A 72 0.49 7.76 -15.87
N GLU A 73 1.32 8.76 -15.52
CA GLU A 73 1.28 10.01 -16.26
C GLU A 73 1.80 9.65 -17.65
N ASP A 74 0.89 9.46 -18.61
CA ASP A 74 1.23 9.49 -20.02
C ASP A 74 2.15 10.70 -20.25
N ALA A 75 3.34 10.42 -20.77
CA ALA A 75 4.42 11.37 -21.01
C ALA A 75 4.04 12.48 -22.00
#